data_AF-A0A3D1JTS4-F1
#
_entry.id   AF-A0A3D1JTS4-F1
#
_cell.length_a   1.000
_cell.length_b   1.000
_cell.length_c   1.000
_cell.angle_alpha   90.00
_cell.angle_beta   90.00
_cell.angle_gamma   90.00
#
_symmetry.space_group_name_H-M   'P 1'
#
loop_
_entity.id
_entity.type
_entity.pdbx_description
1 polymer ?
#
loop_
_entity_poly.entity_id
_entity_poly.type
_entity_poly.pdbx_seq_one_letter_code
_entity_poly.pdbx_strand_id
1 'polypeptide(L)'
;KIYIAPQAQINIDNHSPLNITDLRLIRRIVRDMKFRGSPAATTIDMWQSVRSGEFKWIYPNQEGADYVFNSSLYYELCVLRTQALPALKEIKDTDPQYLVANRLIKYLKYFKPIEDESL
;
A
#
# COMPACT_ATOMS: atom_id res chain seq x y z
N LYS A 1 -20.31 6.28 14.37
CA LYS A 1 -19.80 5.65 13.13
C LYS A 1 -18.51 6.36 12.75
N ILE A 2 -17.42 5.62 12.57
CA ILE A 2 -16.10 6.20 12.27
C ILE A 2 -15.63 5.63 10.93
N TYR A 3 -15.22 6.51 10.01
CA TYR A 3 -14.56 6.12 8.77
C TYR A 3 -13.05 6.29 8.93
N ILE A 4 -12.28 5.24 8.63
CA ILE A 4 -10.82 5.23 8.79
C ILE A 4 -10.17 4.91 7.45
N ALA A 5 -9.31 5.83 6.98
CA ALA A 5 -8.53 5.61 5.76
C ALA A 5 -7.23 6.43 5.80
N PRO A 6 -6.16 6.00 5.09
CA PRO A 6 -5.01 6.86 4.88
C PRO A 6 -5.39 7.95 3.87
N GLN A 7 -5.56 9.18 4.34
CA GLN A 7 -5.85 10.36 3.52
C GLN A 7 -4.58 11.19 3.39
N ALA A 8 -3.57 10.62 2.73
CA ALA A 8 -2.30 11.31 2.50
C ALA A 8 -2.52 12.44 1.48
N GLN A 9 -2.31 13.68 1.91
CA GLN A 9 -2.36 14.89 1.07
C GLN A 9 -0.95 15.41 0.81
N ILE A 10 -0.08 14.54 0.27
CA ILE A 10 1.29 14.91 -0.09
C ILE A 10 1.56 14.59 -1.55
N ASN A 11 2.42 15.39 -2.17
CA ASN A 11 2.92 15.12 -3.50
C ASN A 11 4.34 14.57 -3.42
N ILE A 12 4.69 13.69 -4.34
CA ILE A 12 6.04 13.14 -4.51
C ILE A 12 6.95 14.18 -5.18
N ASP A 13 6.38 14.98 -6.07
CA ASP A 13 7.01 16.12 -6.76
C ASP A 13 5.98 17.26 -6.90
N ASN A 14 6.26 18.28 -7.71
CA ASN A 14 5.35 19.43 -7.87
C ASN A 14 4.02 19.11 -8.58
N HIS A 15 3.88 17.93 -9.20
CA HIS A 15 2.78 17.58 -10.08
C HIS A 15 2.15 16.21 -9.77
N SER A 16 2.84 15.35 -9.02
CA SER A 16 2.45 13.96 -8.79
C SER A 16 1.99 13.75 -7.36
N PRO A 17 0.67 13.67 -7.09
CA PRO A 17 0.17 13.32 -5.77
C PRO A 17 0.54 11.88 -5.41
N LEU A 18 0.73 11.63 -4.12
CA LEU A 18 0.93 10.29 -3.59
C LEU A 18 -0.32 9.45 -3.85
N ASN A 19 -0.13 8.28 -4.46
CA ASN A 19 -1.24 7.38 -4.75
C ASN A 19 -1.65 6.59 -3.48
N ILE A 20 -2.78 6.98 -2.90
CA ILE A 20 -3.36 6.33 -1.71
C ILE A 20 -3.64 4.83 -1.96
N THR A 21 -4.02 4.44 -3.17
CA THR A 21 -4.28 3.04 -3.52
C THR A 21 -3.00 2.21 -3.42
N ASP A 22 -1.89 2.75 -3.90
CA ASP A 22 -0.58 2.07 -3.85
C ASP A 22 -0.06 2.01 -2.42
N LEU A 23 -0.23 3.08 -1.64
CA LEU A 23 0.09 3.07 -0.21
C LEU A 23 -0.67 1.95 0.52
N ARG A 24 -1.97 1.82 0.27
CA ARG A 24 -2.80 0.77 0.90
C ARG A 24 -2.38 -0.63 0.47
N LEU A 25 -2.02 -0.82 -0.80
CA LEU A 25 -1.50 -2.10 -1.29
C LEU A 25 -0.15 -2.45 -0.66
N ILE A 26 0.78 -1.49 -0.55
CA ILE A 26 2.10 -1.68 0.08
C ILE A 26 1.94 -2.04 1.56
N ARG A 27 1.11 -1.31 2.31
CA ARG A 27 0.76 -1.65 3.70
C ARG A 27 0.27 -3.09 3.81
N ARG A 28 -0.59 -3.50 2.87
CA ARG A 28 -1.16 -4.84 2.86
C ARG A 28 -0.13 -5.92 2.56
N ILE A 29 0.76 -5.70 1.58
CA ILE A 29 1.85 -6.63 1.24
C ILE A 29 2.74 -6.85 2.45
N VAL A 30 3.22 -5.79 3.09
CA VAL A 30 4.11 -5.90 4.26
C VAL A 30 3.42 -6.62 5.41
N ARG A 31 2.16 -6.26 5.69
CA ARG A 31 1.37 -6.91 6.74
C ARG A 31 1.11 -8.39 6.47
N ASP A 32 0.63 -8.73 5.28
CA ASP A 32 0.25 -10.11 4.92
C ASP A 32 1.50 -11.01 4.85
N MET A 33 2.64 -10.47 4.40
CA MET A 33 3.94 -11.16 4.50
C MET A 33 4.34 -11.39 5.96
N LYS A 34 4.37 -10.34 6.80
CA LYS A 34 4.88 -10.41 8.18
C LYS A 34 4.03 -11.27 9.12
N PHE A 35 2.71 -11.20 8.98
CA PHE A 35 1.79 -11.81 9.95
C PHE A 35 1.02 -13.02 9.40
N ARG A 36 1.01 -13.24 8.08
CA ARG A 36 0.26 -14.33 7.44
C ARG A 36 1.12 -15.22 6.56
N GLY A 37 2.42 -14.95 6.46
CA GLY A 37 3.35 -15.70 5.60
C GLY A 37 2.95 -15.70 4.12
N SER A 38 2.15 -14.73 3.68
CA SER A 38 1.63 -14.68 2.32
C SER A 38 2.61 -13.93 1.41
N PRO A 39 3.05 -14.51 0.28
CA PRO A 39 3.90 -13.81 -0.69
C PRO A 39 3.23 -12.55 -1.24
N ALA A 40 4.05 -11.60 -1.71
CA ALA A 40 3.56 -10.35 -2.30
C ALA A 40 2.65 -10.62 -3.52
N ALA A 41 2.96 -11.64 -4.33
CA ALA A 41 2.17 -12.04 -5.49
C ALA A 41 0.71 -12.37 -5.11
N THR A 42 0.51 -13.20 -4.09
CA THR A 42 -0.82 -13.56 -3.59
C THR A 42 -1.61 -12.34 -3.13
N THR A 43 -0.95 -11.38 -2.49
CA THR A 43 -1.59 -10.12 -2.06
C THR A 43 -2.01 -9.26 -3.25
N ILE A 44 -1.19 -9.20 -4.30
CA ILE A 44 -1.51 -8.48 -5.54
C ILE A 44 -2.72 -9.10 -6.23
N ASP A 45 -2.79 -10.43 -6.33
CA ASP A 45 -3.92 -11.13 -6.97
C ASP A 45 -5.25 -10.82 -6.28
N MET A 46 -5.25 -10.78 -4.95
CA MET A 46 -6.44 -10.47 -4.15
C MET A 46 -6.86 -9.00 -4.24
N TRP A 47 -5.99 -8.09 -4.70
CA TRP A 47 -6.20 -6.65 -4.55
C TRP A 47 -7.49 -6.16 -5.22
N GLN A 48 -7.82 -6.68 -6.40
CA GLN A 48 -9.06 -6.31 -7.10
C GLN A 48 -10.31 -6.71 -6.31
N SER A 49 -10.34 -7.92 -5.75
CA SER A 49 -11.45 -8.39 -4.91
C SER A 49 -11.65 -7.50 -3.68
N VAL A 50 -10.55 -7.10 -3.03
CA VAL A 50 -10.58 -6.17 -1.89
C VAL A 50 -11.17 -4.82 -2.30
N ARG A 51 -10.72 -4.26 -3.43
CA ARG A 51 -11.23 -2.99 -3.96
C ARG A 51 -12.72 -3.10 -4.30
N SER A 52 -13.16 -4.18 -4.94
CA SER A 52 -14.60 -4.41 -5.20
C SER A 52 -15.42 -4.46 -3.90
N GLY A 53 -14.88 -5.08 -2.85
CA GLY A 53 -15.50 -5.07 -1.52
C GLY A 53 -15.63 -3.67 -0.92
N GLU A 54 -14.63 -2.81 -1.11
CA GLU A 54 -14.71 -1.40 -0.67
C GLU A 54 -15.83 -0.63 -1.38
N PHE A 55 -15.96 -0.78 -2.70
CA PHE A 55 -17.03 -0.14 -3.46
C PHE A 55 -18.42 -0.62 -3.08
N LYS A 56 -18.55 -1.91 -2.75
CA LYS A 56 -19.83 -2.47 -2.37
C LYS A 56 -20.25 -2.10 -0.94
N TRP A 57 -19.31 -2.12 0.00
CA TRP A 57 -19.63 -2.11 1.42
C TRP A 57 -19.09 -0.92 2.21
N ILE A 58 -18.04 -0.25 1.73
CA ILE A 58 -17.34 0.79 2.49
C ILE A 58 -17.70 2.18 1.98
N TYR A 59 -17.45 2.48 0.70
CA TYR A 59 -17.66 3.82 0.15
C TYR A 59 -19.12 4.32 0.24
N PRO A 60 -20.16 3.49 0.05
CA PRO A 60 -21.56 3.95 0.20
C PRO A 60 -21.90 4.42 1.62
N ASN A 61 -21.17 3.93 2.63
CA ASN A 61 -21.40 4.28 4.03
C ASN A 61 -20.52 5.44 4.52
N GLN A 62 -19.63 5.97 3.66
CA GLN A 62 -18.67 6.99 4.04
C GLN A 62 -19.34 8.32 4.41
N GLU A 63 -20.38 8.75 3.68
CA GLU A 63 -21.10 10.00 3.94
C GLU A 63 -21.86 9.98 5.27
N GLY A 64 -22.30 8.81 5.71
CA GLY A 64 -23.02 8.62 6.98
C GLY A 64 -22.11 8.47 8.20
N ALA A 65 -20.82 8.75 8.09
CA ALA A 65 -19.87 8.66 9.20
C ALA A 65 -19.91 9.93 10.06
N ASP A 66 -19.96 9.76 11.38
CA ASP A 66 -19.93 10.87 12.35
C ASP A 66 -18.51 11.46 12.47
N TYR A 67 -17.49 10.62 12.26
CA TYR A 67 -16.09 11.01 12.35
C TYR A 67 -15.26 10.38 11.23
N VAL A 68 -14.26 11.12 10.76
CA VAL A 68 -13.25 10.66 9.79
C VAL A 68 -11.88 10.69 10.46
N PHE A 69 -11.19 9.55 10.47
CA PHE A 69 -9.84 9.44 11.01
C PHE A 69 -8.83 9.15 9.89
N ASN A 70 -7.91 10.09 9.71
CA ASN A 70 -6.79 9.93 8.79
C ASN A 70 -5.70 9.06 9.42
N SER A 71 -5.54 7.84 8.90
CA SER A 71 -4.49 6.91 9.36
C SER A 71 -3.18 7.00 8.58
N SER A 72 -2.99 8.02 7.73
CA SER A 72 -1.73 8.20 6.98
C SER A 72 -0.58 8.63 7.90
N LEU A 73 0.62 8.16 7.60
CA LEU A 73 1.84 8.53 8.33
C LEU A 73 2.89 8.92 7.28
N TYR A 74 3.34 10.17 7.27
CA TYR A 74 4.16 10.66 6.15
C TYR A 74 5.50 9.94 5.94
N TYR A 75 6.08 9.37 7.01
CA TYR A 75 7.32 8.60 6.94
C TYR A 75 7.11 7.13 6.55
N GLU A 76 5.87 6.65 6.44
CA GLU A 76 5.62 5.21 6.39
C GLU A 76 6.17 4.54 5.14
N LEU A 77 6.16 5.20 3.98
CA LEU A 77 6.70 4.60 2.77
C LEU A 77 8.22 4.47 2.84
N CYS A 78 8.89 5.35 3.58
CA CYS A 78 10.32 5.24 3.87
C CYS A 78 10.64 4.00 4.72
N VAL A 79 9.78 3.70 5.69
CA VAL A 79 9.92 2.50 6.55
C VAL A 79 9.48 1.23 5.82
N LEU A 80 8.30 1.23 5.19
CA LEU A 80 7.74 0.07 4.52
C LEU A 80 8.57 -0.37 3.30
N ARG A 81 9.29 0.55 2.66
CA ARG A 81 10.16 0.26 1.52
C ARG A 81 11.18 -0.83 1.82
N THR A 82 11.77 -0.85 3.01
CA THR A 82 12.84 -1.79 3.38
C THR A 82 12.34 -3.25 3.33
N GLN A 83 11.08 -3.47 3.70
CA GLN A 83 10.43 -4.78 3.68
C GLN A 83 9.70 -5.07 2.36
N ALA A 84 9.06 -4.07 1.76
CA ALA A 84 8.26 -4.26 0.55
C ALA A 84 9.13 -4.51 -0.69
N LEU A 85 10.30 -3.85 -0.82
CA LEU A 85 11.15 -4.00 -2.00
C LEU A 85 11.68 -5.43 -2.20
N PRO A 86 12.25 -6.10 -1.18
CA PRO A 86 12.65 -7.51 -1.30
C PRO A 86 11.49 -8.39 -1.75
N ALA A 87 10.34 -8.30 -1.08
CA ALA A 87 9.16 -9.10 -1.38
C ALA A 87 8.63 -8.91 -2.81
N LEU A 88 8.68 -7.66 -3.32
CA LEU A 88 8.26 -7.37 -4.69
C LEU A 88 9.28 -7.85 -5.73
N LYS A 89 10.57 -7.91 -5.40
CA LYS A 89 11.63 -8.39 -6.29
C LYS A 89 11.65 -9.92 -6.45
N GLU A 90 10.99 -10.66 -5.56
CA GLU A 90 10.82 -12.11 -5.70
C GLU A 90 9.89 -12.47 -6.86
N ILE A 91 9.03 -11.55 -7.30
CA ILE A 91 8.12 -11.73 -8.43
C ILE A 91 8.93 -11.59 -9.74
N LYS A 92 8.95 -12.67 -10.53
CA LYS A 92 9.69 -12.75 -11.79
C LYS A 92 8.96 -12.03 -12.91
N ASP A 93 9.69 -11.69 -13.96
CA ASP A 93 9.15 -11.10 -15.19
C ASP A 93 8.17 -12.01 -15.96
N THR A 94 8.26 -13.32 -15.73
CA THR A 94 7.32 -14.32 -16.25
C THR A 94 6.01 -14.39 -15.47
N ASP A 95 5.93 -13.80 -14.28
CA ASP A 95 4.76 -13.91 -13.42
C ASP A 95 3.68 -12.89 -13.81
N PRO A 96 2.38 -13.23 -13.73
CA PRO A 96 1.30 -12.32 -14.13
C PRO A 96 1.23 -11.05 -13.28
N GLN A 97 1.76 -11.08 -12.05
CA GLN A 97 1.79 -9.93 -11.13
C GLN A 97 2.93 -8.96 -11.43
N TYR A 98 3.87 -9.31 -12.32
CA TYR A 98 5.10 -8.56 -12.56
C TYR A 98 4.85 -7.09 -12.91
N LEU A 99 3.84 -6.78 -13.73
CA LEU A 99 3.54 -5.41 -14.12
C LEU A 99 3.21 -4.53 -12.90
N VAL A 100 2.40 -5.06 -11.98
CA VAL A 100 2.06 -4.36 -10.73
C VAL A 100 3.27 -4.25 -9.84
N ALA A 101 4.03 -5.35 -9.69
CA ALA A 101 5.22 -5.39 -8.84
C ALA A 101 6.29 -4.39 -9.30
N ASN A 102 6.64 -4.39 -10.60
CA ASN A 102 7.61 -3.48 -11.19
C ASN A 102 7.19 -2.02 -11.05
N ARG A 103 5.89 -1.71 -11.23
CA ARG A 103 5.34 -0.38 -10.99
C ARG A 103 5.53 0.05 -9.53
N LEU A 104 5.20 -0.82 -8.56
CA LEU A 104 5.39 -0.53 -7.14
C LEU A 104 6.87 -0.41 -6.75
N ILE A 105 7.76 -1.21 -7.35
CA ILE A 105 9.21 -1.09 -7.15
C ILE A 105 9.68 0.29 -7.63
N LYS A 106 9.27 0.72 -8.83
CA LYS A 106 9.61 2.07 -9.35
C LYS A 106 9.06 3.16 -8.44
N TYR A 107 7.83 3.02 -7.97
CA TYR A 107 7.19 3.96 -7.05
C TYR A 107 7.96 4.08 -5.73
N LEU A 108 8.38 2.94 -5.15
CA LEU A 108 9.14 2.93 -3.91
C LEU A 108 10.54 3.57 -4.06
N LYS A 109 11.09 3.69 -5.28
CA LYS A 109 12.40 4.35 -5.51
C LYS A 109 12.41 5.84 -5.14
N TYR A 110 11.26 6.50 -5.05
CA TYR A 110 11.19 7.92 -4.66
C TYR A 110 11.42 8.15 -3.16
N PHE A 111 11.29 7.13 -2.31
CA PHE A 111 11.32 7.29 -0.84
C PHE A 111 12.64 6.83 -0.25
N LYS A 112 13.34 7.68 0.51
CA LYS A 112 14.58 7.26 1.20
C LYS A 112 14.26 6.20 2.25
N PRO A 113 15.01 5.09 2.36
CA PRO A 113 14.76 4.11 3.41
C PRO A 113 15.03 4.74 4.79
N ILE A 114 14.18 4.41 5.75
CA ILE A 114 14.47 4.58 7.17
C ILE A 114 14.72 3.17 7.70
N GLU A 115 15.93 2.93 8.18
CA GLU A 115 16.31 1.65 8.76
C GLU A 115 15.73 1.53 10.17
N ASP A 116 15.45 0.29 10.57
CA ASP A 116 15.02 0.01 11.94
C ASP A 116 16.28 -0.07 12.81
N GLU A 117 16.46 0.88 13.72
CA GLU A 117 17.62 0.92 14.63
C GLU A 117 17.66 -0.27 15.61
N SER A 118 16.58 -1.07 15.68
CA SER A 118 16.49 -2.26 16.53
C SER A 118 16.82 -3.58 15.84
N LEU A 119 17.04 -3.59 14.51
CA LEU A 119 17.51 -4.74 13.71
C LEU A 119 19.04 -4.74 13.59
#